data_AF-A0A2H9SGD9-F1
#
_entry.id   AF-A0A2H9SGD9-F1
#
_cell.length_a   1.000
_cell.length_b   1.000
_cell.length_c   1.000
_cell.angle_alpha   90.00
_cell.angle_beta   90.00
_cell.angle_gamma   90.00
#
_symmetry.space_group_name_H-M   'P 1'
#
loop_
_entity.id
_entity.type
_entity.pdbx_description
1 polymer ?
#
loop_
_entity_poly.entity_id
_entity_poly.type
_entity_poly.pdbx_seq_one_letter_code
_entity_poly.pdbx_strand_id
1 'polypeptide(L)'
;MMDLRELYQEVIIDHSKHPRNHHKMPAPTYQANGYNPLCGDKLTVYVHIEQGCLQDISFVGCGCAISQASASLMTDAVKGLTIEAAHVLFAQFHQMLTHDQAVSEPSMDKLTVLAGVRAFPARVKCATLAWHTLEAALRHDPKIVVTE
;
A
#
# COMPACT_ATOMS: atom_id res chain seq x y z
N MET A 1 -8.12 19.52 22.08
CA MET A 1 -7.10 19.58 21.00
C MET A 1 -6.74 18.13 20.74
N MET A 2 -7.18 17.55 19.61
CA MET A 2 -6.88 16.16 19.28
C MET A 2 -5.37 15.98 19.17
N ASP A 3 -4.83 14.92 19.77
CA ASP A 3 -3.43 14.53 19.60
C ASP A 3 -3.26 14.08 18.13
N LEU A 4 -2.18 14.52 17.47
CA LEU A 4 -1.86 14.09 16.10
C LEU A 4 -1.79 12.55 15.99
N ARG A 5 -1.43 11.87 17.08
CA ARG A 5 -1.45 10.40 17.17
C ARG A 5 -2.86 9.81 17.12
N GLU A 6 -3.84 10.46 17.74
CA GLU A 6 -5.25 10.03 17.70
C GLU A 6 -5.80 10.16 16.29
N LEU A 7 -5.51 11.28 15.60
CA LEU A 7 -5.89 11.47 14.20
C LEU A 7 -5.33 10.38 13.28
N TYR A 8 -4.05 10.01 13.45
CA TYR A 8 -3.44 8.94 12.65
C TYR A 8 -4.07 7.56 12.92
N GLN A 9 -4.44 7.28 14.18
CA GLN A 9 -5.16 6.06 14.51
C GLN A 9 -6.55 6.03 13.85
N GLU A 10 -7.27 7.15 13.85
CA GLU A 10 -8.57 7.26 13.18
C GLU A 10 -8.47 7.00 11.67
N VAL A 11 -7.45 7.55 11.01
CA VAL A 11 -7.23 7.31 9.57
C VAL A 11 -6.98 5.83 9.29
N ILE A 12 -6.13 5.16 10.08
CA ILE A 12 -5.87 3.72 9.92
C ILE A 12 -7.16 2.92 10.16
N ILE A 13 -7.93 3.25 11.20
CA ILE A 13 -9.19 2.57 11.50
C ILE A 13 -10.18 2.75 10.36
N ASP A 14 -10.34 3.96 9.86
CA ASP A 14 -11.27 4.26 8.77
C ASP A 14 -10.88 3.54 7.48
N HIS A 15 -9.62 3.61 7.06
CA HIS A 15 -9.16 2.89 5.86
C HIS A 15 -9.17 1.37 6.03
N SER A 16 -9.11 0.84 7.26
CA SER A 16 -9.26 -0.59 7.52
C SER A 16 -10.72 -1.08 7.48
N LYS A 17 -11.68 -0.23 7.89
CA LYS A 17 -13.11 -0.56 7.93
C LYS A 17 -13.82 -0.23 6.63
N HIS A 18 -13.42 0.86 5.99
CA HIS A 18 -13.96 1.38 4.74
C HIS A 18 -12.83 1.54 3.72
N PRO A 19 -12.22 0.43 3.27
CA PRO A 19 -11.11 0.53 2.32
C PRO A 19 -11.58 1.10 0.98
N ARG A 20 -10.77 2.00 0.43
CA ARG A 20 -10.97 2.63 -0.88
C ARG A 20 -10.46 1.71 -1.97
N ASN A 21 -11.10 1.79 -3.14
CA ASN A 21 -10.78 0.94 -4.30
C ASN A 21 -10.77 -0.56 -3.97
N HIS A 22 -11.62 -0.98 -3.03
CA HIS A 22 -11.71 -2.37 -2.59
C HIS A 22 -12.77 -3.12 -3.39
N HIS A 23 -12.38 -3.54 -4.60
CA HIS A 23 -13.22 -4.35 -5.48
C HIS A 23 -12.34 -5.12 -6.45
N LYS A 24 -12.91 -6.15 -7.07
CA LYS A 24 -12.25 -6.84 -8.18
C LYS A 24 -12.33 -5.95 -9.42
N MET A 25 -11.20 -5.75 -10.11
CA MET A 25 -11.18 -5.02 -11.39
C MET A 25 -11.57 -5.97 -12.54
N PRO A 26 -12.53 -5.60 -13.39
CA PRO A 26 -12.74 -6.30 -14.65
C PRO A 26 -11.61 -5.93 -15.64
N ALA A 27 -11.02 -6.95 -16.28
CA ALA A 27 -9.99 -6.78 -17.31
C ALA A 27 -8.83 -5.83 -16.93
N PRO A 28 -8.12 -6.07 -15.81
CA PRO A 28 -6.95 -5.29 -15.46
C PRO A 28 -5.85 -5.48 -16.51
N THR A 29 -5.03 -4.45 -16.73
CA THR A 29 -3.80 -4.60 -17.53
C THR A 29 -2.86 -5.57 -16.85
N TYR A 30 -2.63 -5.38 -15.54
CA TYR A 30 -1.76 -6.22 -14.73
C TYR A 30 -2.38 -6.53 -13.38
N GLN A 31 -2.01 -7.68 -12.81
CA GLN A 31 -2.40 -8.07 -11.47
C GLN A 31 -1.32 -8.91 -10.81
N ALA A 32 -1.24 -8.84 -9.48
CA ALA A 32 -0.36 -9.69 -8.69
C ALA A 32 -1.02 -10.06 -7.35
N ASN A 33 -0.53 -11.16 -6.77
CA ASN A 33 -1.01 -11.67 -5.48
C ASN A 33 0.07 -11.51 -4.42
N GLY A 34 -0.33 -11.10 -3.22
CA GLY A 34 0.52 -10.96 -2.05
C GLY A 34 0.06 -11.84 -0.90
N TYR A 35 1.02 -12.41 -0.18
CA TYR A 35 0.80 -13.15 1.05
C TYR A 35 1.84 -12.80 2.12
N ASN A 36 1.38 -12.45 3.32
CA ASN A 36 2.21 -12.28 4.50
C ASN A 36 1.91 -13.39 5.51
N PRO A 37 2.73 -14.45 5.62
CA PRO A 37 2.45 -15.57 6.51
C PRO A 37 2.50 -15.19 8.00
N LEU A 38 3.17 -14.10 8.35
CA LEU A 38 3.35 -13.68 9.74
C LEU A 38 2.04 -13.15 10.35
N CYS A 39 1.31 -12.33 9.59
CA CYS A 39 -0.01 -11.81 9.96
C CYS A 39 -1.18 -12.65 9.35
N GLY A 40 -0.89 -13.53 8.39
CA GLY A 40 -1.91 -14.23 7.59
C GLY A 40 -2.57 -13.37 6.52
N ASP A 41 -2.01 -12.18 6.22
CA ASP A 41 -2.60 -11.24 5.27
C ASP A 41 -2.50 -11.75 3.83
N LYS A 42 -3.57 -11.64 3.06
CA LYS A 42 -3.65 -12.03 1.65
C LYS A 42 -4.34 -10.93 0.86
N LEU A 43 -3.76 -10.51 -0.26
CA LEU A 43 -4.40 -9.55 -1.15
C LEU A 43 -4.03 -9.78 -2.61
N THR A 44 -4.87 -9.27 -3.50
CA THR A 44 -4.60 -9.16 -4.93
C THR A 44 -4.71 -7.69 -5.30
N VAL A 45 -3.69 -7.16 -5.99
CA VAL A 45 -3.71 -5.81 -6.56
C VAL A 45 -3.98 -5.92 -8.05
N TYR A 46 -4.85 -5.05 -8.54
CA TYR A 46 -5.22 -4.91 -9.94
C TYR A 46 -4.87 -3.50 -10.42
N VAL A 47 -4.24 -3.39 -11.58
CA VAL A 47 -3.83 -2.12 -12.18
C VAL A 47 -4.33 -2.05 -13.62
N HIS A 48 -4.94 -0.92 -13.98
CA HIS A 48 -5.25 -0.55 -15.35
C HIS A 48 -4.31 0.56 -15.79
N ILE A 49 -3.56 0.32 -16.87
CA ILE A 49 -2.54 1.25 -17.37
C ILE A 49 -2.93 1.74 -18.75
N GLU A 50 -2.97 3.05 -18.91
CA GLU A 50 -3.12 3.72 -20.20
C GLU A 50 -2.03 4.77 -20.35
N GLN A 51 -1.34 4.75 -21.50
CA GLN A 51 -0.32 5.74 -21.85
C GLN A 51 0.81 5.88 -20.80
N GLY A 52 1.14 4.81 -20.07
CA GLY A 52 2.17 4.79 -19.03
C GLY A 52 1.70 5.31 -17.66
N CYS A 53 0.41 5.59 -17.50
CA CYS A 53 -0.19 6.05 -16.25
C CYS A 53 -1.11 4.99 -15.65
N LEU A 54 -1.12 4.89 -14.32
CA LEU A 54 -2.02 4.04 -13.53
C LEU A 54 -3.42 4.67 -13.51
N GLN A 55 -4.17 4.54 -14.60
CA GLN A 55 -5.50 5.15 -14.73
C GLN A 55 -6.47 4.69 -13.65
N ASP A 56 -6.41 3.39 -13.33
CA ASP A 56 -7.17 2.86 -12.22
C ASP A 56 -6.36 1.79 -11.48
N ILE A 57 -6.65 1.66 -10.19
CA ILE A 57 -6.03 0.67 -9.32
C ILE A 57 -7.06 0.26 -8.27
N SER A 58 -7.14 -1.03 -8.01
CA SER A 58 -8.01 -1.60 -6.98
C SER A 58 -7.37 -2.81 -6.33
N PHE A 59 -7.93 -3.25 -5.21
CA PHE A 59 -7.49 -4.46 -4.55
C PHE A 59 -8.66 -5.25 -3.98
N VAL A 60 -8.42 -6.53 -3.74
CA VAL A 60 -9.25 -7.38 -2.87
C VAL A 60 -8.35 -8.12 -1.91
N GLY A 61 -8.87 -8.49 -0.74
CA GLY A 61 -8.09 -9.31 0.18
C GLY A 61 -8.63 -9.31 1.59
N CYS A 62 -7.99 -10.09 2.43
CA CYS A 62 -8.23 -10.11 3.87
C CYS A 62 -6.90 -10.00 4.61
N GLY A 63 -6.89 -9.28 5.72
CA GLY A 63 -5.69 -9.08 6.51
C GLY A 63 -5.98 -8.24 7.74
N CYS A 64 -4.95 -8.02 8.53
CA CYS A 64 -5.01 -7.15 9.69
C CYS A 64 -5.31 -5.70 9.30
N ALA A 65 -5.73 -4.89 10.27
CA ALA A 65 -6.09 -3.48 10.04
C ALA A 65 -5.00 -2.67 9.33
N ILE A 66 -3.72 -2.93 9.64
CA ILE A 66 -2.58 -2.25 9.00
C ILE A 66 -2.47 -2.62 7.52
N SER A 67 -2.64 -3.89 7.17
CA SER A 67 -2.54 -4.35 5.78
C SER A 67 -3.68 -3.79 4.94
N GLN A 68 -4.91 -3.80 5.47
CA GLN A 68 -6.08 -3.23 4.81
C GLN A 68 -5.96 -1.71 4.65
N ALA A 69 -5.55 -1.00 5.70
CA ALA A 69 -5.36 0.44 5.64
C ALA A 69 -4.24 0.82 4.65
N SER A 70 -3.12 0.09 4.66
CA SER A 70 -2.01 0.34 3.73
C SER A 70 -2.42 0.09 2.27
N ALA A 71 -3.12 -1.00 1.97
CA ALA A 71 -3.63 -1.26 0.63
C ALA A 71 -4.58 -0.14 0.16
N SER A 72 -5.51 0.27 1.02
CA SER A 72 -6.43 1.36 0.70
C SER A 72 -5.69 2.67 0.45
N LEU A 73 -4.80 3.09 1.36
CA LEU A 73 -4.05 4.34 1.21
C LEU A 73 -3.13 4.32 -0.02
N MET A 74 -2.49 3.18 -0.28
CA MET A 74 -1.67 2.97 -1.47
C MET A 74 -2.49 3.19 -2.75
N THR A 75 -3.66 2.55 -2.88
CA THR A 75 -4.49 2.71 -4.09
C THR A 75 -4.92 4.15 -4.33
N ASP A 76 -5.25 4.90 -3.28
CA ASP A 76 -5.58 6.32 -3.41
C ASP A 76 -4.36 7.18 -3.77
N ALA A 77 -3.17 6.82 -3.30
CA ALA A 77 -1.95 7.60 -3.50
C ALA A 77 -1.33 7.40 -4.89
N VAL A 78 -1.42 6.20 -5.47
CA VAL A 78 -0.78 5.88 -6.76
C VAL A 78 -1.70 6.05 -7.97
N LYS A 79 -3.02 6.18 -7.76
CA LYS A 79 -3.98 6.38 -8.85
C LYS A 79 -3.68 7.68 -9.61
N GLY A 80 -3.62 7.59 -10.93
CA GLY A 80 -3.30 8.70 -11.82
C GLY A 80 -1.81 9.04 -11.93
N LEU A 81 -0.93 8.37 -11.17
CA LEU A 81 0.52 8.55 -11.30
C LEU A 81 1.07 7.79 -12.50
N THR A 82 2.24 8.20 -12.99
CA THR A 82 3.02 7.37 -13.92
C THR A 82 3.61 6.17 -13.19
N ILE A 83 3.99 5.14 -13.94
CA ILE A 83 4.67 3.96 -13.40
C ILE A 83 5.93 4.36 -12.62
N GLU A 84 6.72 5.29 -13.17
CA GLU A 84 7.94 5.78 -12.55
C GLU A 84 7.66 6.51 -11.23
N ALA A 85 6.63 7.36 -11.19
CA ALA A 85 6.23 8.06 -9.98
C ALA A 85 5.71 7.09 -8.91
N ALA A 86 5.01 6.03 -9.30
CA ALA A 86 4.59 4.97 -8.38
C ALA A 86 5.79 4.23 -7.76
N HIS A 87 6.82 3.92 -8.57
CA HIS A 87 8.07 3.33 -8.08
C HIS A 87 8.81 4.23 -7.08
N VAL A 88 8.89 5.53 -7.37
CA VAL A 88 9.50 6.52 -6.46
C VAL A 88 8.73 6.59 -5.14
N LEU A 89 7.40 6.65 -5.20
CA LEU A 89 6.56 6.69 -4.00
C LEU A 89 6.72 5.42 -3.15
N PHE A 90 6.81 4.25 -3.79
CA PHE A 90 7.09 3.02 -3.07
C PHE A 90 8.45 3.06 -2.36
N ALA A 91 9.50 3.51 -3.04
CA ALA A 91 10.83 3.62 -2.44
C ALA A 91 10.83 4.54 -1.21
N GLN A 92 10.16 5.69 -1.30
CA GLN A 92 9.99 6.63 -0.20
C GLN A 92 9.20 6.01 0.97
N PHE A 93 8.08 5.35 0.68
CA PHE A 93 7.26 4.68 1.70
C PHE A 93 8.02 3.55 2.39
N HIS A 94 8.73 2.72 1.62
CA HIS A 94 9.54 1.64 2.16
C HIS A 94 10.69 2.19 3.03
N GLN A 95 11.37 3.25 2.58
CA GLN A 95 12.41 3.91 3.36
C GLN A 95 11.87 4.47 4.68
N MET A 96 10.71 5.13 4.65
CA MET A 96 10.04 5.66 5.85
C MET A 96 9.79 4.58 6.92
N LEU A 97 9.48 3.34 6.50
CA LEU A 97 9.20 2.25 7.41
C LEU A 97 10.44 1.46 7.87
N THR A 98 11.56 1.58 7.16
CA THR A 98 12.76 0.75 7.38
C THR A 98 13.98 1.53 7.84
N HIS A 99 13.98 2.87 7.72
CA HIS A 99 15.10 3.73 8.07
C HIS A 99 14.68 4.83 9.06
N ASP A 100 15.63 5.30 9.87
CA ASP A 100 15.39 6.31 10.92
C ASP A 100 15.29 7.76 10.41
N GLN A 101 15.54 8.01 9.12
CA GLN A 101 15.53 9.38 8.57
C GLN A 101 14.11 9.86 8.25
N ALA A 102 13.83 11.11 8.61
CA ALA A 102 12.59 11.80 8.29
C ALA A 102 12.49 12.05 6.78
N VAL A 103 11.58 11.34 6.11
CA VAL A 103 11.17 11.65 4.74
C VAL A 103 10.18 12.81 4.83
N SER A 104 10.56 13.98 4.34
CA SER A 104 9.71 15.17 4.31
C SER A 104 9.39 15.53 2.86
N GLU A 105 8.42 14.82 2.27
CA GLU A 105 7.85 15.17 0.97
C GLU A 105 6.33 15.37 1.04
N PRO A 106 5.77 16.42 0.41
CA PRO A 106 4.33 16.71 0.44
C PRO A 106 3.43 15.59 -0.14
N SER A 107 3.97 14.78 -1.05
CA SER A 107 3.28 13.63 -1.66
C SER A 107 2.99 12.50 -0.68
N MET A 108 3.66 12.48 0.49
CA MET A 108 3.53 11.43 1.50
C MET A 108 2.52 11.74 2.60
N ASP A 109 1.88 12.92 2.62
CA ASP A 109 1.10 13.42 3.75
C ASP A 109 0.10 12.38 4.31
N LYS A 110 -0.66 11.70 3.45
CA LYS A 110 -1.61 10.65 3.87
C LYS A 110 -0.95 9.33 4.27
N LEU A 111 0.23 9.03 3.74
CA LEU A 111 0.99 7.82 4.03
C LEU A 111 1.77 7.93 5.34
N THR A 112 2.07 9.15 5.80
CA THR A 112 2.76 9.40 7.08
C THR A 112 2.02 8.84 8.28
N VAL A 113 0.70 8.61 8.18
CA VAL A 113 -0.09 7.96 9.23
C VAL A 113 0.44 6.57 9.59
N LEU A 114 1.09 5.88 8.64
CA LEU A 114 1.71 4.57 8.83
C LEU A 114 3.15 4.65 9.35
N ALA A 115 3.75 5.84 9.47
CA ALA A 115 5.13 6.00 9.94
C ALA A 115 5.34 5.39 11.34
N GLY A 116 4.32 5.40 12.20
CA GLY A 116 4.35 4.77 13.52
C GLY A 116 4.57 3.25 13.50
N VAL A 117 4.27 2.58 12.37
CA VAL A 117 4.48 1.13 12.21
C VAL A 117 5.96 0.75 12.30
N ARG A 118 6.89 1.67 11.98
CA ARG A 118 8.34 1.45 12.09
C ARG A 118 8.79 1.02 13.49
N ALA A 119 8.09 1.46 14.54
CA ALA A 119 8.38 1.08 15.92
C ALA A 119 8.04 -0.39 16.22
N PHE A 120 7.38 -1.08 15.28
CA PHE A 120 6.94 -2.47 15.40
C PHE A 120 7.42 -3.29 14.20
N PRO A 121 8.69 -3.75 14.19
CA PRO A 121 9.28 -4.46 13.04
C PRO A 121 8.43 -5.64 12.51
N ALA A 122 7.78 -6.38 13.41
CA ALA A 122 6.88 -7.48 13.03
C ALA A 122 5.66 -7.03 12.20
N ARG A 123 5.28 -5.74 12.26
CA ARG A 123 4.12 -5.17 11.56
C ARG A 123 4.50 -4.42 10.28
N VAL A 124 5.78 -4.13 10.07
CA VAL A 124 6.28 -3.48 8.84
C VAL A 124 5.88 -4.30 7.61
N LYS A 125 5.98 -5.63 7.67
CA LYS A 125 5.56 -6.54 6.58
C LYS A 125 4.07 -6.42 6.25
N CYS A 126 3.24 -6.24 7.27
CA CYS A 126 1.81 -6.07 7.08
C CYS A 126 1.52 -4.70 6.39
N ALA A 127 2.34 -3.66 6.65
CA ALA A 127 2.24 -2.36 5.97
C ALA A 127 2.84 -2.36 4.54
N THR A 128 3.88 -3.14 4.24
CA THR A 128 4.54 -3.13 2.92
C THR A 128 3.96 -4.14 1.93
N LEU A 129 3.17 -5.11 2.37
CA LEU A 129 2.64 -6.19 1.50
C LEU A 129 1.95 -5.67 0.23
N ALA A 130 1.02 -4.70 0.36
CA ALA A 130 0.28 -4.16 -0.77
C ALA A 130 1.21 -3.51 -1.80
N TRP A 131 2.24 -2.81 -1.32
CA TRP A 131 3.21 -2.12 -2.15
C TRP A 131 4.13 -3.07 -2.90
N HIS A 132 4.66 -4.10 -2.23
CA HIS A 132 5.42 -5.14 -2.92
C HIS A 132 4.57 -5.88 -3.96
N THR A 133 3.27 -6.04 -3.69
CA THR A 133 2.32 -6.64 -4.64
C THR A 133 2.10 -5.74 -5.85
N LEU A 134 1.97 -4.41 -5.65
CA LEU A 134 1.92 -3.45 -6.75
C LEU A 134 3.20 -3.50 -7.61
N GLU A 135 4.38 -3.52 -6.99
CA GLU A 135 5.65 -3.67 -7.71
C GLU A 135 5.68 -4.93 -8.59
N ALA A 136 5.24 -6.06 -8.06
CA ALA A 136 5.18 -7.30 -8.82
C ALA A 136 4.21 -7.19 -10.01
N ALA A 137 3.05 -6.54 -9.83
CA ALA A 137 2.12 -6.29 -10.93
C ALA A 137 2.76 -5.43 -12.03
N LEU A 138 3.44 -4.34 -11.66
CA LEU A 138 4.09 -3.42 -12.59
C LEU A 138 5.31 -4.04 -13.31
N ARG A 139 5.98 -5.02 -12.67
CA ARG A 139 7.10 -5.77 -13.27
C ARG A 139 6.67 -7.00 -14.05
N HIS A 140 5.37 -7.31 -14.08
CA HIS A 140 4.80 -8.53 -14.68
C HIS A 140 5.36 -9.82 -14.06
N ASP A 141 5.68 -9.82 -12.76
CA ASP A 141 6.14 -11.02 -12.08
C ASP A 141 4.93 -11.93 -11.75
N PRO A 142 4.84 -13.14 -12.31
CA PRO A 142 3.71 -14.04 -12.05
C PRO A 142 3.76 -14.68 -10.65
N LYS A 143 4.85 -14.52 -9.91
CA LYS A 143 5.01 -15.13 -8.59
C LYS A 143 4.16 -14.42 -7.55
N ILE A 144 3.70 -15.20 -6.58
CA ILE A 144 3.09 -14.65 -5.38
C ILE A 144 4.17 -13.93 -4.60
N VAL A 145 3.93 -12.65 -4.29
CA VAL A 145 4.78 -11.86 -3.42
C VAL A 145 4.63 -12.38 -2.00
N VAL A 146 5.73 -12.79 -1.39
CA VAL A 146 5.77 -13.22 0.00
C VAL A 146 6.64 -12.25 0.79
N THR A 147 6.08 -11.63 1.81
CA THR A 147 6.85 -10.81 2.76
C THR A 147 7.33 -11.70 3.91
N GLU A 148 8.58 -12.17 3.84
CA GLU A 148 9.21 -13.03 4.85
C GLU A 148 9.99 -12.30 5.92
#